data_AF-A0A5C9DFF4-F1
#
_entry.id   AF-A0A5C9DFF4-F1
#
_cell.length_a   1.000
_cell.length_b   1.000
_cell.length_c   1.000
_cell.angle_alpha   90.00
_cell.angle_beta   90.00
_cell.angle_gamma   90.00
#
_symmetry.space_group_name_H-M   'P 1'
#
loop_
_entity.id
_entity.type
_entity.pdbx_description
1 polymer ?
#
loop_
_entity_poly.entity_id
_entity_poly.type
_entity_poly.pdbx_seq_one_letter_code
_entity_poly.pdbx_strand_id
1 'polypeptide(L)'
;FQTKDFEGIFKAMDGLPVTIRLIDPPLHEFVPHDEKGQKGLAQAVGVTFEKVALRVDQLHEANPMLGHRGCRLTITYPEILDMQVTAIINAACNMTKKGVKVLPEIMIPLVIDAKELKILEVRARGVADAIIAKTGVSLSYLVGTMIEVPRAALLADEIAGVAEFFSFGTNDLTQMTLGMSRDDAGKFLPDYVDEKKAGIFKADPFQSLDQSGVGMLVKMAIEKGRSARSKLKVGICGEHGGDLSSVKFCHRVGMDYVSSSAFRVPVSRLAAAQAVIEDAAAKKASPKASGKTSVASAATKRGRPAAKAKAKAKAKAKGLSSRRKPRLRPPRRHSRRQAPPKRQRPLSPRPQKKLLSRKHPHRPRGRWEDPKDPARRPKHC
;
A
#
# COMPACT_ATOMS: atom_id res chain seq x y z
N PHE A 1 -8.02 22.95 -13.67
CA PHE A 1 -8.03 21.67 -14.41
C PHE A 1 -8.59 20.57 -13.52
N GLN A 2 -7.81 19.96 -12.61
CA GLN A 2 -8.23 18.81 -11.78
C GLN A 2 -9.67 18.83 -11.21
N THR A 3 -10.16 19.96 -10.68
CA THR A 3 -11.56 20.07 -10.21
C THR A 3 -12.58 19.67 -11.28
N LYS A 4 -12.41 20.14 -12.53
CA LYS A 4 -13.30 19.81 -13.65
C LYS A 4 -13.24 18.33 -14.01
N ASP A 5 -12.07 17.73 -13.89
CA ASP A 5 -11.85 16.31 -14.18
C ASP A 5 -12.54 15.44 -13.11
N PHE A 6 -12.42 15.82 -11.82
CA PHE A 6 -13.16 15.19 -10.73
C PHE A 6 -14.67 15.43 -10.81
N GLU A 7 -15.16 16.60 -11.26
CA GLU A 7 -16.59 16.81 -11.53
C GLU A 7 -17.10 15.81 -12.59
N GLY A 8 -16.33 15.55 -13.64
CA GLY A 8 -16.64 14.53 -14.64
C GLY A 8 -16.70 13.11 -14.07
N ILE A 9 -15.70 12.74 -13.27
CA ILE A 9 -15.64 11.42 -12.61
C ILE A 9 -16.81 11.22 -11.65
N PHE A 10 -17.09 12.18 -10.76
CA PHE A 10 -18.20 12.08 -9.82
C PHE A 10 -19.56 12.04 -10.51
N LYS A 11 -19.74 12.78 -11.62
CA LYS A 11 -20.96 12.67 -12.44
C LYS A 11 -21.13 11.28 -13.08
N ALA A 12 -20.04 10.65 -13.52
CA ALA A 12 -20.08 9.30 -14.08
C ALA A 12 -20.33 8.21 -13.02
N MET A 13 -20.00 8.49 -11.76
CA MET A 13 -20.08 7.57 -10.63
C MET A 13 -21.20 7.94 -9.64
N ASP A 14 -22.31 8.50 -10.14
CA ASP A 14 -23.42 8.97 -9.31
C ASP A 14 -23.95 7.85 -8.38
N GLY A 15 -23.95 8.11 -7.08
CA GLY A 15 -24.37 7.18 -6.04
C GLY A 15 -23.35 6.10 -5.65
N LEU A 16 -22.17 6.07 -6.28
CA LEU A 16 -21.10 5.08 -6.06
C LEU A 16 -19.88 5.70 -5.37
N PRO A 17 -19.12 4.92 -4.56
CA PRO A 17 -17.89 5.40 -3.94
C PRO A 17 -16.77 5.59 -4.97
N VAL A 18 -16.01 6.67 -4.83
CA VAL A 18 -14.87 7.01 -5.70
C VAL A 18 -13.63 7.22 -4.86
N THR A 19 -12.72 6.24 -4.89
CA THR A 19 -11.43 6.30 -4.20
C THR A 19 -10.38 6.99 -5.06
N ILE A 20 -9.88 8.15 -4.61
CA ILE A 20 -8.91 8.98 -5.31
C ILE A 20 -7.58 8.89 -4.59
N ARG A 21 -6.58 8.32 -5.26
CA ARG A 21 -5.19 8.31 -4.78
C ARG A 21 -4.57 9.69 -4.99
N LEU A 22 -3.94 10.24 -3.95
CA LEU A 22 -3.12 11.44 -4.07
C LEU A 22 -1.88 11.18 -4.93
N ILE A 23 -1.10 12.22 -5.24
CA ILE A 23 0.11 12.12 -6.05
C ILE A 23 1.04 11.02 -5.50
N ASP A 24 1.52 10.19 -6.42
CA ASP A 24 2.36 9.04 -6.14
C ASP A 24 3.75 9.13 -6.78
N PRO A 25 3.93 9.44 -8.07
CA PRO A 25 5.27 9.43 -8.68
C PRO A 25 6.20 10.55 -8.14
N PRO A 26 7.53 10.33 -8.16
CA PRO A 26 8.53 11.33 -7.82
C PRO A 26 8.56 12.48 -8.84
N LEU A 27 9.07 13.64 -8.42
CA LEU A 27 9.06 14.85 -9.25
C LEU A 27 9.89 14.75 -10.55
N HIS A 28 10.85 13.84 -10.64
CA HIS A 28 11.65 13.68 -11.86
C HIS A 28 10.84 13.10 -13.04
N GLU A 29 9.73 12.40 -12.81
CA GLU A 29 8.86 11.93 -13.91
C GLU A 29 8.15 13.09 -14.64
N PHE A 30 8.11 14.30 -14.05
CA PHE A 30 7.44 15.48 -14.60
C PHE A 30 8.41 16.49 -15.24
N VAL A 31 9.71 16.22 -15.28
CA VAL A 31 10.72 17.13 -15.85
C VAL A 31 11.39 16.51 -17.08
N PRO A 32 11.73 17.30 -18.11
CA PRO A 32 12.36 16.79 -19.32
C PRO A 32 13.77 16.27 -19.04
N HIS A 33 14.09 15.09 -19.58
CA HIS A 33 15.41 14.47 -19.45
C HIS A 33 16.38 14.89 -20.55
N ASP A 34 15.89 15.37 -21.70
CA ASP A 34 16.71 15.84 -22.82
C ASP A 34 16.96 17.35 -22.76
N GLU A 35 18.09 17.79 -23.32
CA GLU A 35 18.53 19.18 -23.30
C GLU A 35 17.53 20.13 -23.99
N LYS A 36 16.88 19.69 -25.08
CA LYS A 36 15.92 20.51 -25.82
C LYS A 36 14.65 20.72 -24.99
N GLY A 37 14.13 19.67 -24.36
CA GLY A 37 13.03 19.76 -23.40
C GLY A 37 13.36 20.67 -22.22
N GLN A 38 14.56 20.55 -21.64
CA GLN A 38 15.01 21.41 -20.54
C GLN A 38 15.11 22.89 -20.93
N LYS A 39 15.61 23.19 -22.14
CA LYS A 39 15.61 24.56 -22.69
C LYS A 39 14.20 25.09 -22.90
N GLY A 40 13.28 24.27 -23.40
CA GLY A 40 11.86 24.63 -23.52
C GLY A 40 11.20 24.92 -22.17
N LEU A 41 11.47 24.09 -21.16
CA LEU A 41 10.98 24.32 -19.79
C LEU A 41 11.55 25.61 -19.20
N ALA A 42 12.85 25.87 -19.37
CA ALA A 42 13.51 27.09 -18.89
C ALA A 42 12.85 28.35 -19.44
N GLN A 43 12.54 28.37 -20.75
CA GLN A 43 11.78 29.45 -21.40
C GLN A 43 10.36 29.57 -20.83
N ALA A 44 9.63 28.46 -20.69
CA ALA A 44 8.24 28.45 -20.24
C ALA A 44 8.06 28.94 -18.79
N VAL A 45 9.04 28.72 -17.91
CA VAL A 45 8.99 29.16 -16.50
C VAL A 45 9.85 30.40 -16.19
N GLY A 46 10.48 31.00 -17.21
CA GLY A 46 11.24 32.24 -17.06
C GLY A 46 12.53 32.13 -16.23
N VAL A 47 13.27 31.03 -16.35
CA VAL A 47 14.55 30.80 -15.65
C VAL A 47 15.66 30.38 -16.62
N THR A 48 16.92 30.36 -16.17
CA THR A 48 18.03 29.92 -17.02
C THR A 48 18.05 28.40 -17.20
N PHE A 49 18.63 27.94 -18.31
CA PHE A 49 18.79 26.51 -18.61
C PHE A 49 19.59 25.78 -17.52
N GLU A 50 20.65 26.40 -17.00
CA GLU A 50 21.53 25.83 -15.99
C GLU A 50 20.77 25.58 -14.67
N LYS A 51 19.83 26.47 -14.33
CA LYS A 51 18.96 26.31 -13.15
C LYS A 51 17.97 25.15 -13.33
N VAL A 52 17.47 24.92 -14.56
CA VAL A 52 16.65 23.74 -14.87
C VAL A 52 17.50 22.47 -14.82
N ALA A 53 18.62 22.43 -15.54
CA ALA A 53 19.51 21.26 -15.60
C ALA A 53 19.98 20.83 -14.19
N LEU A 54 20.42 21.79 -13.36
CA LEU A 54 20.77 21.53 -11.95
C LEU A 54 19.58 20.98 -11.14
N ARG A 55 18.36 21.45 -11.40
CA ARG A 55 17.18 20.95 -10.69
C ARG A 55 16.76 19.56 -11.16
N VAL A 56 16.93 19.24 -12.44
CA VAL A 56 16.70 17.87 -12.97
C VAL A 56 17.70 16.90 -12.33
N ASP A 57 18.98 17.26 -12.27
CA ASP A 57 20.03 16.47 -11.61
C ASP A 57 19.75 16.26 -10.11
N GLN A 58 19.33 17.31 -9.39
CA GLN A 58 18.91 17.22 -7.98
C GLN A 58 17.68 16.33 -7.73
N LEU A 59 16.81 16.13 -8.74
CA LEU A 59 15.63 15.28 -8.64
C LEU A 59 15.91 13.85 -9.11
N HIS A 60 17.07 13.58 -9.71
CA HIS A 60 17.46 12.25 -10.14
C HIS A 60 17.70 11.33 -8.93
N GLU A 61 17.11 10.14 -8.98
CA GLU A 61 17.26 9.11 -7.96
C GLU A 61 17.70 7.80 -8.60
N ALA A 62 18.63 7.09 -7.98
CA ALA A 62 19.13 5.81 -8.50
C ALA A 62 18.08 4.68 -8.47
N ASN A 63 17.06 4.78 -7.60
CA ASN A 63 15.97 3.82 -7.47
C ASN A 63 14.62 4.56 -7.26
N PRO A 64 14.04 5.17 -8.31
CA PRO A 64 12.81 5.99 -8.23
C PRO A 64 11.63 5.36 -7.49
N MET A 65 11.45 4.04 -7.64
CA MET A 65 10.39 3.27 -6.99
C MET A 65 10.43 3.38 -5.45
N LEU A 66 11.62 3.53 -4.87
CA LEU A 66 11.83 3.65 -3.43
C LEU A 66 12.13 5.09 -2.95
N GLY A 67 12.05 6.08 -3.84
CA GLY A 67 12.56 7.44 -3.65
C GLY A 67 11.63 8.44 -2.96
N HIS A 68 11.80 9.72 -3.29
CA HIS A 68 11.05 10.86 -2.76
C HIS A 68 9.72 11.06 -3.47
N ARG A 69 8.78 10.16 -3.16
CA ARG A 69 7.48 10.02 -3.83
C ARG A 69 6.35 9.77 -2.82
N GLY A 70 5.10 9.69 -3.28
CA GLY A 70 3.92 9.37 -2.46
C GLY A 70 3.75 10.26 -1.23
N CYS A 71 3.40 9.66 -0.07
CA CYS A 71 3.23 10.40 1.19
C CYS A 71 4.43 11.29 1.53
N ARG A 72 5.66 10.83 1.27
CA ARG A 72 6.92 11.52 1.58
C ARG A 72 7.02 12.85 0.84
N LEU A 73 6.59 12.86 -0.42
CA LEU A 73 6.52 14.06 -1.24
C LEU A 73 5.52 15.06 -0.64
N THR A 74 4.32 14.60 -0.25
CA THR A 74 3.29 15.44 0.37
C THR A 74 3.58 15.84 1.82
N ILE A 75 4.55 15.21 2.50
CA ILE A 75 5.05 15.66 3.81
C ILE A 75 6.00 16.86 3.64
N THR A 76 6.86 16.83 2.61
CA THR A 76 7.86 17.89 2.36
C THR A 76 7.33 19.06 1.53
N TYR A 77 6.37 18.80 0.64
CA TYR A 77 5.68 19.77 -0.22
C TYR A 77 4.16 19.68 -0.01
N PRO A 78 3.68 20.02 1.19
CA PRO A 78 2.30 19.75 1.59
C PRO A 78 1.26 20.63 0.87
N GLU A 79 1.68 21.71 0.21
CA GLU A 79 0.87 22.47 -0.75
C GLU A 79 0.34 21.61 -1.91
N ILE A 80 1.01 20.51 -2.27
CA ILE A 80 0.54 19.58 -3.30
C ILE A 80 -0.70 18.82 -2.80
N LEU A 81 -0.68 18.36 -1.55
CA LEU A 81 -1.84 17.73 -0.90
C LEU A 81 -2.98 18.74 -0.79
N ASP A 82 -2.71 19.96 -0.33
CA ASP A 82 -3.73 21.00 -0.19
C ASP A 82 -4.43 21.28 -1.53
N MET A 83 -3.67 21.39 -2.61
CA MET A 83 -4.21 21.60 -3.96
C MET A 83 -5.08 20.43 -4.43
N GLN A 84 -4.61 19.18 -4.27
CA GLN A 84 -5.38 18.00 -4.68
C GLN A 84 -6.66 17.83 -3.85
N VAL A 85 -6.59 17.95 -2.52
CA VAL A 85 -7.77 17.88 -1.64
C VAL A 85 -8.73 19.01 -1.95
N THR A 86 -8.23 20.22 -2.19
CA THR A 86 -9.04 21.36 -2.66
C THR A 86 -9.75 21.05 -3.98
N ALA A 87 -9.08 20.42 -4.93
CA ALA A 87 -9.68 20.04 -6.21
C ALA A 87 -10.78 18.98 -6.06
N ILE A 88 -10.52 17.94 -5.27
CA ILE A 88 -11.46 16.83 -4.97
C ILE A 88 -12.71 17.36 -4.28
N ILE A 89 -12.55 18.13 -3.19
CA ILE A 89 -13.67 18.55 -2.34
C ILE A 89 -14.50 19.63 -3.01
N ASN A 90 -13.90 20.59 -3.74
CA ASN A 90 -14.69 21.55 -4.53
C ASN A 90 -15.51 20.83 -5.60
N ALA A 91 -14.94 19.83 -6.30
CA ALA A 91 -15.68 19.06 -7.31
C ALA A 91 -16.84 18.28 -6.68
N ALA A 92 -16.62 17.65 -5.53
CA ALA A 92 -17.66 16.92 -4.80
C ALA A 92 -18.79 17.86 -4.32
N CYS A 93 -18.46 19.03 -3.74
CA CYS A 93 -19.45 20.04 -3.36
C CYS A 93 -20.21 20.58 -4.59
N ASN A 94 -19.53 20.85 -5.70
CA ASN A 94 -20.15 21.35 -6.94
C ASN A 94 -21.10 20.32 -7.56
N MET A 95 -20.76 19.03 -7.55
CA MET A 95 -21.64 17.95 -8.03
C MET A 95 -22.81 17.70 -7.09
N THR A 96 -22.58 17.74 -5.77
CA THR A 96 -23.66 17.61 -4.76
C THR A 96 -24.69 18.74 -4.90
N LYS A 97 -24.26 19.99 -5.16
CA LYS A 97 -25.17 21.11 -5.46
C LYS A 97 -25.96 20.93 -6.76
N LYS A 98 -25.50 20.08 -7.69
CA LYS A 98 -26.21 19.70 -8.93
C LYS A 98 -27.06 18.43 -8.76
N GLY A 99 -27.23 17.93 -7.53
CA GLY A 99 -28.06 16.77 -7.22
C GLY A 99 -27.39 15.40 -7.37
N VAL A 100 -26.10 15.35 -7.75
CA VAL A 100 -25.33 14.10 -7.87
C VAL A 100 -24.97 13.61 -6.46
N LYS A 101 -25.17 12.32 -6.18
CA LYS A 101 -24.80 11.70 -4.91
C LYS A 101 -23.32 11.31 -4.91
N VAL A 102 -22.47 12.19 -4.38
CA VAL A 102 -21.02 12.00 -4.34
C VAL A 102 -20.56 11.29 -3.06
N LEU A 103 -19.69 10.30 -3.19
CA LEU A 103 -19.09 9.53 -2.08
C LEU A 103 -17.56 9.47 -2.24
N PRO A 104 -16.82 10.55 -1.94
CA PRO A 104 -15.38 10.64 -2.18
C PRO A 104 -14.57 9.97 -1.06
N GLU A 105 -13.54 9.22 -1.43
CA GLU A 105 -12.58 8.60 -0.51
C GLU A 105 -11.16 9.04 -0.89
N ILE A 106 -10.47 9.74 0.01
CA ILE A 106 -9.11 10.27 -0.22
C ILE A 106 -8.10 9.23 0.28
N MET A 107 -7.21 8.76 -0.62
CA MET A 107 -6.24 7.71 -0.32
C MET A 107 -4.80 8.23 -0.40
N ILE A 108 -4.07 8.09 0.71
CA ILE A 108 -2.67 8.48 0.83
C ILE A 108 -1.76 7.27 0.49
N PRO A 109 -0.89 7.37 -0.55
CA PRO A 109 0.00 6.28 -0.98
C PRO A 109 1.32 6.22 -0.19
N LEU A 110 2.01 5.08 -0.28
CA LEU A 110 3.37 4.79 0.16
C LEU A 110 3.67 4.99 1.65
N VAL A 111 2.63 4.99 2.49
CA VAL A 111 2.75 5.08 3.96
C VAL A 111 3.55 3.91 4.51
N ILE A 112 4.44 4.18 5.46
CA ILE A 112 5.18 3.18 6.23
C ILE A 112 4.89 3.23 7.72
N ASP A 113 4.30 4.33 8.22
CA ASP A 113 4.08 4.59 9.65
C ASP A 113 2.75 5.32 9.92
N ALA A 114 2.09 5.01 11.04
CA ALA A 114 0.85 5.67 11.43
C ALA A 114 1.02 7.19 11.63
N LYS A 115 2.23 7.66 11.99
CA LYS A 115 2.54 9.08 12.14
C LYS A 115 2.58 9.83 10.80
N GLU A 116 3.11 9.23 9.74
CA GLU A 116 3.10 9.82 8.40
C GLU A 116 1.66 10.02 7.93
N LEU A 117 0.85 8.96 8.07
CA LEU A 117 -0.56 9.01 7.75
C LEU A 117 -1.29 10.05 8.59
N LYS A 118 -1.00 10.16 9.90
CA LYS A 118 -1.69 11.12 10.78
C LYS A 118 -1.38 12.58 10.43
N ILE A 119 -0.14 12.90 10.04
CA ILE A 119 0.23 14.25 9.59
C ILE A 119 -0.60 14.65 8.36
N LEU A 120 -0.72 13.75 7.38
CA LEU A 120 -1.40 14.00 6.12
C LEU A 120 -2.93 13.95 6.26
N GLU A 121 -3.47 13.05 7.09
CA GLU A 121 -4.91 12.95 7.38
C GLU A 121 -5.43 14.21 8.07
N VAL A 122 -4.73 14.70 9.11
CA VAL A 122 -5.09 15.96 9.79
C VAL A 122 -5.10 17.14 8.81
N ARG A 123 -4.10 17.21 7.91
CA ARG A 123 -4.03 18.28 6.92
C ARG A 123 -5.14 18.17 5.88
N ALA A 124 -5.37 16.97 5.34
CA ALA A 124 -6.44 16.71 4.38
C ALA A 124 -7.82 17.07 4.94
N ARG A 125 -8.11 16.69 6.20
CA ARG A 125 -9.35 17.10 6.86
C ARG A 125 -9.44 18.61 7.06
N GLY A 126 -8.39 19.26 7.53
CA GLY A 126 -8.37 20.71 7.71
C GLY A 126 -8.71 21.49 6.43
N VAL A 127 -8.21 21.03 5.28
CA VAL A 127 -8.55 21.60 3.96
C VAL A 127 -9.99 21.24 3.54
N ALA A 128 -10.37 19.96 3.65
CA ALA A 128 -11.68 19.49 3.24
C ALA A 128 -12.82 20.14 4.04
N ASP A 129 -12.74 20.10 5.37
CA ASP A 129 -13.77 20.60 6.29
C ASP A 129 -13.95 22.12 6.14
N ALA A 130 -12.87 22.88 5.91
CA ALA A 130 -12.94 24.31 5.63
C ALA A 130 -13.70 24.63 4.33
N ILE A 131 -13.52 23.83 3.28
CA ILE A 131 -14.24 23.99 2.00
C ILE A 131 -15.71 23.57 2.16
N ILE A 132 -15.98 22.46 2.85
CA ILE A 132 -17.33 21.97 3.13
C ILE A 132 -18.12 23.03 3.93
N ALA A 133 -17.54 23.56 5.01
CA ALA A 133 -18.13 24.63 5.82
C ALA A 133 -18.37 25.90 4.99
N LYS A 134 -17.39 26.36 4.19
CA LYS A 134 -17.51 27.55 3.33
C LYS A 134 -18.56 27.38 2.23
N THR A 135 -18.75 26.17 1.71
CA THR A 135 -19.70 25.90 0.61
C THR A 135 -21.13 25.65 1.06
N GLY A 136 -21.35 25.35 2.36
CA GLY A 136 -22.66 25.08 2.95
C GLY A 136 -23.27 23.74 2.54
N VAL A 137 -22.47 22.81 2.03
CA VAL A 137 -22.92 21.49 1.53
C VAL A 137 -22.75 20.45 2.62
N SER A 138 -23.74 19.58 2.81
CA SER A 138 -23.54 18.35 3.58
C SER A 138 -22.82 17.32 2.70
N LEU A 139 -21.53 17.09 2.95
CA LEU A 139 -20.70 16.13 2.24
C LEU A 139 -19.93 15.28 3.26
N SER A 140 -20.12 13.96 3.21
CA SER A 140 -19.27 13.00 3.93
C SER A 140 -18.17 12.49 3.02
N TYR A 141 -16.98 12.27 3.56
CA TYR A 141 -15.83 11.73 2.85
C TYR A 141 -15.01 10.84 3.78
N LEU A 142 -14.24 9.90 3.23
CA LEU A 142 -13.32 9.07 3.99
C LEU A 142 -11.86 9.46 3.73
N VAL A 143 -10.99 9.27 4.72
CA VAL A 143 -9.53 9.32 4.56
C VAL A 143 -8.93 7.96 4.91
N GLY A 144 -8.20 7.37 3.97
CA GLY A 144 -7.57 6.06 4.11
C GLY A 144 -6.20 6.02 3.46
N THR A 145 -5.64 4.82 3.38
CA THR A 145 -4.27 4.63 2.89
C THR A 145 -4.12 3.38 2.04
N MET A 146 -3.08 3.40 1.20
CA MET A 146 -2.66 2.22 0.48
C MET A 146 -1.68 1.40 1.34
N ILE A 147 -1.97 0.10 1.49
CA ILE A 147 -1.05 -0.85 2.12
C ILE A 147 -0.22 -1.49 1.00
N GLU A 148 0.90 -0.84 0.69
CA GLU A 148 1.82 -1.22 -0.40
C GLU A 148 3.28 -1.35 0.04
N VAL A 149 3.59 -1.06 1.30
CA VAL A 149 4.92 -1.26 1.89
C VAL A 149 4.86 -2.35 2.95
N PRO A 150 5.80 -3.31 3.00
CA PRO A 150 5.79 -4.39 4.00
C PRO A 150 5.72 -3.88 5.45
N ARG A 151 6.38 -2.76 5.79
CA ARG A 151 6.28 -2.15 7.13
C ARG A 151 4.86 -1.71 7.49
N ALA A 152 4.07 -1.22 6.53
CA ALA A 152 2.68 -0.85 6.76
C ALA A 152 1.81 -2.07 7.04
N ALA A 153 2.08 -3.20 6.38
CA ALA A 153 1.40 -4.46 6.69
C ALA A 153 1.74 -4.98 8.09
N LEU A 154 3.00 -4.87 8.51
CA LEU A 154 3.47 -5.27 9.85
C LEU A 154 2.89 -4.41 10.98
N LEU A 155 2.61 -3.13 10.72
CA LEU A 155 2.09 -2.14 11.69
C LEU A 155 0.63 -1.72 11.40
N ALA A 156 -0.12 -2.56 10.70
CA ALA A 156 -1.45 -2.24 10.19
C ALA A 156 -2.48 -1.91 11.28
N ASP A 157 -2.31 -2.40 12.50
CA ASP A 157 -3.09 -2.08 13.70
C ASP A 157 -2.90 -0.62 14.12
N GLU A 158 -1.66 -0.12 14.13
CA GLU A 158 -1.39 1.30 14.42
C GLU A 158 -1.94 2.21 13.30
N ILE A 159 -1.77 1.79 12.05
CA ILE A 159 -2.21 2.55 10.87
C ILE A 159 -3.75 2.61 10.78
N ALA A 160 -4.46 1.54 11.12
CA ALA A 160 -5.93 1.50 11.17
C ALA A 160 -6.52 2.37 12.32
N GLY A 161 -5.72 2.71 13.32
CA GLY A 161 -6.05 3.74 14.30
C GLY A 161 -6.29 5.12 13.67
N VAL A 162 -5.74 5.37 12.46
CA VAL A 162 -5.93 6.60 11.68
C VAL A 162 -6.81 6.35 10.45
N ALA A 163 -6.46 5.38 9.61
CA ALA A 163 -7.13 5.10 8.33
C ALA A 163 -8.56 4.59 8.52
N GLU A 164 -9.49 5.09 7.70
CA GLU A 164 -10.87 4.60 7.65
C GLU A 164 -11.05 3.42 6.68
N PHE A 165 -10.14 3.27 5.73
CA PHE A 165 -10.06 2.14 4.80
C PHE A 165 -8.61 1.83 4.41
N PHE A 166 -8.39 0.58 4.00
CA PHE A 166 -7.18 0.12 3.31
C PHE A 166 -7.49 -0.25 1.86
N SER A 167 -6.57 0.10 0.95
CA SER A 167 -6.45 -0.55 -0.36
C SER A 167 -5.09 -1.21 -0.47
N PHE A 168 -5.00 -2.48 -0.83
CA PHE A 168 -3.71 -3.13 -1.06
C PHE A 168 -3.16 -2.75 -2.44
N GLY A 169 -2.08 -1.96 -2.46
CA GLY A 169 -1.27 -1.69 -3.65
C GLY A 169 -0.35 -2.87 -3.91
N THR A 170 -0.93 -3.98 -4.36
CA THR A 170 -0.22 -5.26 -4.42
C THR A 170 0.91 -5.30 -5.44
N ASN A 171 0.92 -4.43 -6.45
CA ASN A 171 2.06 -4.31 -7.36
C ASN A 171 3.33 -3.93 -6.58
N ASP A 172 3.30 -2.80 -5.87
CA ASP A 172 4.44 -2.32 -5.09
C ASP A 172 4.71 -3.17 -3.84
N LEU A 173 3.67 -3.74 -3.22
CA LEU A 173 3.86 -4.72 -2.14
C LEU A 173 4.62 -5.95 -2.64
N THR A 174 4.32 -6.46 -3.84
CA THR A 174 5.08 -7.55 -4.47
C THR A 174 6.52 -7.11 -4.76
N GLN A 175 6.73 -5.93 -5.35
CA GLN A 175 8.08 -5.42 -5.63
C GLN A 175 8.96 -5.40 -4.36
N MET A 176 8.45 -4.84 -3.27
CA MET A 176 9.19 -4.71 -2.01
C MET A 176 9.32 -6.02 -1.23
N THR A 177 8.34 -6.93 -1.34
CA THR A 177 8.37 -8.22 -0.62
C THR A 177 9.33 -9.21 -1.28
N LEU A 178 9.37 -9.25 -2.61
CA LEU A 178 10.23 -10.14 -3.38
C LEU A 178 11.60 -9.54 -3.72
N GLY A 179 11.78 -8.22 -3.52
CA GLY A 179 13.00 -7.51 -3.91
C GLY A 179 13.16 -7.39 -5.43
N MET A 180 12.05 -7.29 -6.17
CA MET A 180 12.02 -7.33 -7.63
C MET A 180 11.46 -6.03 -8.21
N SER A 181 12.28 -5.28 -8.95
CA SER A 181 11.82 -4.21 -9.83
C SER A 181 11.01 -4.83 -10.98
N ARG A 182 9.75 -4.42 -11.13
CA ARG A 182 8.84 -4.92 -12.18
C ARG A 182 9.38 -4.61 -13.58
N ASP A 183 9.96 -3.44 -13.75
CA ASP A 183 10.49 -2.96 -15.03
C ASP A 183 11.78 -3.71 -15.44
N ASP A 184 12.51 -4.27 -14.46
CA ASP A 184 13.69 -5.10 -14.69
C ASP A 184 13.39 -6.60 -14.71
N ALA A 185 12.31 -7.05 -14.07
CA ALA A 185 12.00 -8.47 -13.85
C ALA A 185 11.90 -9.26 -15.16
N GLY A 186 11.45 -8.64 -16.27
CA GLY A 186 11.37 -9.29 -17.59
C GLY A 186 12.70 -9.88 -18.09
N LYS A 187 13.85 -9.50 -17.51
CA LYS A 187 15.19 -10.03 -17.83
C LYS A 187 15.43 -11.46 -17.31
N PHE A 188 14.67 -11.91 -16.30
CA PHE A 188 14.89 -13.23 -15.66
C PHE A 188 13.59 -13.95 -15.24
N LEU A 189 12.48 -13.22 -15.05
CA LEU A 189 11.23 -13.77 -14.56
C LEU A 189 10.62 -14.89 -15.43
N PRO A 190 10.72 -14.87 -16.78
CA PRO A 190 10.29 -16.00 -17.61
C PRO A 190 10.97 -17.33 -17.23
N ASP A 191 12.25 -17.30 -16.86
CA ASP A 191 13.01 -18.49 -16.47
C ASP A 191 12.65 -18.97 -15.05
N TYR A 192 12.17 -18.06 -14.20
CA TYR A 192 11.65 -18.36 -12.86
C TYR A 192 10.23 -18.97 -12.89
N VAL A 193 9.44 -18.71 -13.94
CA VAL A 193 8.08 -19.23 -14.09
C VAL A 193 8.03 -20.53 -14.92
N ASP A 194 8.98 -20.72 -15.84
CA ASP A 194 9.08 -21.94 -16.65
C ASP A 194 9.51 -23.15 -15.79
N GLU A 195 8.59 -24.10 -15.58
CA GLU A 195 8.83 -25.37 -14.85
C GLU A 195 9.94 -26.23 -15.50
N LYS A 196 10.26 -26.02 -16.78
CA LYS A 196 11.37 -26.71 -17.47
C LYS A 196 12.73 -26.03 -17.24
N LYS A 197 12.75 -24.88 -16.57
CA LYS A 197 13.95 -24.11 -16.20
C LYS A 197 14.12 -24.09 -14.69
N ALA A 198 13.84 -22.96 -14.04
CA ALA A 198 14.01 -22.84 -12.59
C ALA A 198 12.74 -23.16 -11.80
N GLY A 199 11.55 -22.99 -12.38
CA GLY A 199 10.26 -23.38 -11.77
C GLY A 199 10.00 -22.81 -10.36
N ILE A 200 10.59 -21.65 -10.04
CA ILE A 200 10.54 -21.01 -8.72
C ILE A 200 9.12 -20.52 -8.38
N PHE A 201 8.41 -19.98 -9.38
CA PHE A 201 7.03 -19.53 -9.24
C PHE A 201 6.12 -20.28 -10.21
N LYS A 202 4.90 -20.60 -9.76
CA LYS A 202 3.88 -21.24 -10.60
C LYS A 202 3.26 -20.30 -11.64
N ALA A 203 3.41 -19.00 -11.44
CA ALA A 203 2.89 -17.92 -12.29
C ALA A 203 3.71 -16.66 -12.04
N ASP A 204 3.62 -15.69 -12.95
CA ASP A 204 4.17 -14.34 -12.75
C ASP A 204 3.53 -13.68 -11.50
N PRO A 205 4.32 -13.34 -10.45
CA PRO A 205 3.81 -12.77 -9.19
C PRO A 205 3.30 -11.32 -9.33
N PHE A 206 3.47 -10.68 -10.48
CA PHE A 206 2.85 -9.40 -10.84
C PHE A 206 1.54 -9.54 -11.65
N GLN A 207 1.15 -10.77 -11.98
CA GLN A 207 -0.11 -11.09 -12.67
C GLN A 207 -1.07 -11.86 -11.75
N SER A 208 -0.56 -12.87 -11.03
CA SER A 208 -1.30 -13.62 -10.00
C SER A 208 -0.56 -13.49 -8.67
N LEU A 209 -1.27 -13.06 -7.63
CA LEU A 209 -0.73 -12.78 -6.32
C LEU A 209 0.00 -14.00 -5.73
N ASP A 210 1.27 -13.82 -5.33
CA ASP A 210 1.98 -14.78 -4.49
C ASP A 210 1.27 -14.88 -3.12
N GLN A 211 0.51 -15.95 -2.92
CA GLN A 211 -0.25 -16.18 -1.69
C GLN A 211 0.64 -16.64 -0.52
N SER A 212 1.86 -17.13 -0.81
CA SER A 212 2.81 -17.72 0.14
C SER A 212 3.71 -16.68 0.82
N GLY A 213 4.11 -15.62 0.12
CA GLY A 213 4.86 -14.50 0.69
C GLY A 213 3.98 -13.24 0.81
N VAL A 214 3.65 -12.62 -0.32
CA VAL A 214 2.87 -11.35 -0.36
C VAL A 214 1.50 -11.52 0.32
N GLY A 215 0.83 -12.66 0.09
CA GLY A 215 -0.44 -13.01 0.70
C GLY A 215 -0.39 -13.12 2.23
N MET A 216 0.75 -13.50 2.82
CA MET A 216 0.91 -13.50 4.28
C MET A 216 0.88 -12.07 4.84
N LEU A 217 1.54 -11.11 4.17
CA LEU A 217 1.49 -9.70 4.56
C LEU A 217 0.08 -9.13 4.40
N VAL A 218 -0.61 -9.44 3.29
CA VAL A 218 -2.00 -9.04 3.07
C VAL A 218 -2.91 -9.55 4.19
N LYS A 219 -2.86 -10.87 4.47
CA LYS A 219 -3.68 -11.48 5.53
C LYS A 219 -3.38 -10.86 6.90
N MET A 220 -2.11 -10.74 7.27
CA MET A 220 -1.69 -10.17 8.55
C MET A 220 -2.18 -8.73 8.72
N ALA A 221 -2.10 -7.92 7.65
CA ALA A 221 -2.53 -6.53 7.67
C ALA A 221 -4.05 -6.37 7.82
N ILE A 222 -4.85 -7.28 7.24
CA ILE A 222 -6.30 -7.31 7.44
C ILE A 222 -6.64 -7.66 8.88
N GLU A 223 -6.02 -8.71 9.43
CA GLU A 223 -6.25 -9.18 10.80
C GLU A 223 -5.88 -8.10 11.83
N LYS A 224 -4.69 -7.48 11.69
CA LYS A 224 -4.23 -6.35 12.52
C LYS A 224 -5.10 -5.11 12.34
N GLY A 225 -5.38 -4.70 11.10
CA GLY A 225 -6.18 -3.51 10.84
C GLY A 225 -7.59 -3.61 11.40
N ARG A 226 -8.24 -4.77 11.25
CA ARG A 226 -9.58 -5.00 11.80
C ARG A 226 -9.60 -5.28 13.31
N SER A 227 -8.49 -5.68 13.93
CA SER A 227 -8.41 -5.76 15.40
C SER A 227 -8.41 -4.37 16.05
N ALA A 228 -7.80 -3.37 15.39
CA ALA A 228 -7.84 -1.98 15.82
C ALA A 228 -9.14 -1.25 15.39
N ARG A 229 -9.67 -1.54 14.19
CA ARG A 229 -10.91 -0.96 13.66
C ARG A 229 -11.80 -2.04 13.04
N SER A 230 -12.74 -2.57 13.81
CA SER A 230 -13.60 -3.71 13.41
C SER A 230 -14.44 -3.49 12.15
N LYS A 231 -14.73 -2.24 11.77
CA LYS A 231 -15.44 -1.85 10.54
C LYS A 231 -14.52 -1.25 9.47
N LEU A 232 -13.21 -1.52 9.52
CA LEU A 232 -12.25 -1.09 8.50
C LEU A 232 -12.64 -1.69 7.14
N LYS A 233 -12.96 -0.82 6.18
CA LYS A 233 -13.16 -1.19 4.78
C LYS A 233 -11.82 -1.59 4.18
N VAL A 234 -11.75 -2.75 3.54
CA VAL A 234 -10.53 -3.32 2.96
C VAL A 234 -10.81 -3.72 1.52
N GLY A 235 -9.93 -3.36 0.60
CA GLY A 235 -9.90 -3.97 -0.72
C GLY A 235 -8.51 -3.99 -1.33
N ILE A 236 -8.45 -4.32 -2.61
CA ILE A 236 -7.23 -4.44 -3.42
C ILE A 236 -7.39 -3.64 -4.71
N CYS A 237 -6.31 -3.06 -5.19
CA CYS A 237 -6.24 -2.41 -6.49
C CYS A 237 -5.01 -2.88 -7.29
N GLY A 238 -5.09 -2.78 -8.62
CA GLY A 238 -4.02 -3.18 -9.53
C GLY A 238 -4.35 -4.45 -10.31
N GLU A 239 -3.32 -5.09 -10.86
CA GLU A 239 -3.49 -6.23 -11.78
C GLU A 239 -4.16 -7.43 -11.11
N HIS A 240 -3.77 -7.73 -9.87
CA HIS A 240 -4.31 -8.83 -9.06
C HIS A 240 -5.81 -8.69 -8.76
N GLY A 241 -6.37 -7.47 -8.80
CA GLY A 241 -7.81 -7.27 -8.66
C GLY A 241 -8.63 -7.82 -9.83
N GLY A 242 -7.97 -8.14 -10.96
CA GLY A 242 -8.54 -8.74 -12.16
C GLY A 242 -8.16 -10.20 -12.43
N ASP A 243 -7.34 -10.83 -11.57
CA ASP A 243 -6.93 -12.23 -11.70
C ASP A 243 -7.85 -13.18 -10.90
N LEU A 244 -8.19 -14.32 -11.50
CA LEU A 244 -9.09 -15.32 -10.93
C LEU A 244 -8.57 -15.89 -9.60
N SER A 245 -7.30 -16.24 -9.53
CA SER A 245 -6.69 -16.84 -8.33
C SER A 245 -6.62 -15.83 -7.19
N SER A 246 -6.19 -14.62 -7.53
CA SER A 246 -6.05 -13.46 -6.63
C SER A 246 -7.40 -12.99 -6.08
N VAL A 247 -8.44 -12.85 -6.91
CA VAL A 247 -9.79 -12.47 -6.45
C VAL A 247 -10.37 -13.53 -5.51
N LYS A 248 -10.19 -14.82 -5.82
CA LYS A 248 -10.57 -15.91 -4.91
C LYS A 248 -9.80 -15.86 -3.58
N PHE A 249 -8.52 -15.49 -3.59
CA PHE A 249 -7.77 -15.23 -2.36
C PHE A 249 -8.33 -14.05 -1.56
N CYS A 250 -8.64 -12.94 -2.22
CA CYS A 250 -9.21 -11.73 -1.60
C CYS A 250 -10.53 -12.03 -0.88
N HIS A 251 -11.40 -12.87 -1.48
CA HIS A 251 -12.60 -13.42 -0.81
C HIS A 251 -12.23 -14.23 0.44
N ARG A 252 -11.29 -15.18 0.35
CA ARG A 252 -10.88 -16.03 1.49
C ARG A 252 -10.29 -15.25 2.67
N VAL A 253 -9.58 -14.15 2.43
CA VAL A 253 -9.06 -13.26 3.49
C VAL A 253 -10.08 -12.19 3.91
N GLY A 254 -11.29 -12.21 3.35
CA GLY A 254 -12.41 -11.37 3.75
C GLY A 254 -12.31 -9.90 3.34
N MET A 255 -11.70 -9.59 2.19
CA MET A 255 -11.77 -8.23 1.63
C MET A 255 -13.22 -7.85 1.28
N ASP A 256 -13.56 -6.58 1.44
CA ASP A 256 -14.88 -6.03 1.14
C ASP A 256 -15.07 -5.75 -0.37
N TYR A 257 -13.98 -5.52 -1.11
CA TYR A 257 -14.01 -5.31 -2.56
C TYR A 257 -12.69 -5.67 -3.26
N VAL A 258 -12.77 -5.84 -4.58
CA VAL A 258 -11.62 -5.87 -5.50
C VAL A 258 -11.80 -4.78 -6.55
N SER A 259 -10.70 -4.15 -6.99
CA SER A 259 -10.71 -3.09 -8.00
C SER A 259 -9.72 -3.43 -9.13
N SER A 260 -10.20 -3.38 -10.37
CA SER A 260 -9.48 -3.78 -11.58
C SER A 260 -9.67 -2.75 -12.70
N SER A 261 -8.92 -2.88 -13.79
CA SER A 261 -9.22 -2.16 -15.04
C SER A 261 -10.63 -2.50 -15.55
N ALA A 262 -11.26 -1.55 -16.26
CA ALA A 262 -12.67 -1.64 -16.66
C ALA A 262 -13.00 -2.93 -17.44
N PHE A 263 -12.14 -3.34 -18.38
CA PHE A 263 -12.30 -4.57 -19.16
C PHE A 263 -12.18 -5.86 -18.33
N ARG A 264 -11.53 -5.81 -17.16
CA ARG A 264 -11.40 -6.96 -16.24
C ARG A 264 -12.55 -7.06 -15.22
N VAL A 265 -13.38 -6.03 -15.05
CA VAL A 265 -14.52 -6.04 -14.10
C VAL A 265 -15.45 -7.27 -14.29
N PRO A 266 -15.80 -7.72 -15.52
CA PRO A 266 -16.58 -8.94 -15.69
C PRO A 266 -15.88 -10.20 -15.16
N VAL A 267 -14.55 -10.28 -15.33
CA VAL A 267 -13.71 -11.40 -14.83
C VAL A 267 -13.68 -11.38 -13.30
N SER A 268 -13.43 -10.22 -12.69
CA SER A 268 -13.45 -10.07 -11.23
C SER A 268 -14.81 -10.44 -10.62
N ARG A 269 -15.92 -10.05 -11.26
CA ARG A 269 -17.28 -10.41 -10.82
C ARG A 269 -17.53 -11.92 -10.91
N LEU A 270 -17.12 -12.57 -12.00
CA LEU A 270 -17.25 -14.02 -12.16
C LEU A 270 -16.38 -14.77 -11.14
N ALA A 271 -15.13 -14.35 -10.95
CA ALA A 271 -14.19 -14.92 -9.99
C ALA A 271 -14.71 -14.83 -8.55
N ALA A 272 -15.27 -13.68 -8.15
CA ALA A 272 -15.88 -13.49 -6.83
C ALA A 272 -17.13 -14.37 -6.63
N ALA A 273 -18.00 -14.47 -7.64
CA ALA A 273 -19.17 -15.34 -7.58
C ALA A 273 -18.78 -16.83 -7.45
N GLN A 274 -17.78 -17.28 -8.21
CA GLN A 274 -17.22 -18.63 -8.09
C GLN A 274 -16.63 -18.87 -6.69
N ALA A 275 -15.89 -17.90 -6.14
CA ALA A 275 -15.34 -18.00 -4.77
C ALA A 275 -16.43 -18.28 -3.74
N VAL A 276 -17.55 -17.54 -3.78
CA VAL A 276 -18.68 -17.73 -2.87
C VAL A 276 -19.35 -19.10 -3.04
N ILE A 277 -19.51 -19.58 -4.27
CA ILE A 277 -20.11 -20.89 -4.57
C ILE A 277 -19.22 -22.04 -4.07
N GLU A 278 -17.91 -21.96 -4.33
CA GLU A 278 -16.92 -22.95 -3.88
C GLU A 278 -16.87 -23.04 -2.35
N ASP A 279 -16.86 -21.88 -1.68
CA ASP A 279 -16.85 -21.78 -0.22
C ASP A 279 -18.15 -22.35 0.41
N ALA A 280 -19.30 -22.13 -0.24
CA ALA A 280 -20.59 -22.69 0.16
C ALA A 280 -20.66 -24.22 -0.07
N ALA A 281 -20.06 -24.73 -1.14
CA ALA A 281 -19.96 -26.16 -1.40
C ALA A 281 -19.04 -26.87 -0.39
N ALA A 282 -17.88 -26.31 -0.08
CA ALA A 282 -16.95 -26.84 0.92
C ALA A 282 -17.58 -26.91 2.33
N LYS A 283 -18.37 -25.88 2.71
CA LYS A 283 -19.14 -25.86 3.96
C LYS A 283 -20.24 -26.92 4.03
N LYS A 284 -20.82 -27.33 2.89
CA LYS A 284 -21.80 -28.44 2.82
C LYS A 284 -21.13 -29.83 2.84
N ALA A 285 -19.94 -29.96 2.25
CA ALA A 285 -19.20 -31.22 2.18
C ALA A 285 -18.46 -31.59 3.49
N SER A 286 -18.24 -30.62 4.38
CA SER A 286 -17.63 -30.84 5.69
C SER A 286 -18.61 -31.58 6.62
N PRO A 287 -18.28 -32.78 7.15
CA PRO A 287 -19.18 -33.50 8.04
C PRO A 287 -19.45 -32.68 9.31
N LYS A 288 -20.72 -32.55 9.71
CA LYS A 288 -21.04 -32.09 11.07
C LYS A 288 -20.34 -33.03 12.04
N ALA A 289 -19.48 -32.49 12.91
CA ALA A 289 -18.91 -33.24 14.01
C ALA A 289 -20.06 -33.70 14.94
N SER A 290 -20.51 -34.94 14.75
CA SER A 290 -21.50 -35.58 15.60
C SER A 290 -20.95 -35.68 17.02
N GLY A 291 -21.80 -35.38 18.01
CA GLY A 291 -21.39 -35.24 19.39
C GLY A 291 -20.68 -36.49 19.92
N LYS A 292 -19.62 -36.29 20.72
CA LYS A 292 -18.98 -37.39 21.43
C LYS A 292 -19.99 -37.97 22.43
N THR A 293 -20.47 -39.17 22.09
CA THR A 293 -21.28 -40.05 22.92
C THR A 293 -20.61 -40.25 24.28
N SER A 294 -21.42 -40.29 25.34
CA SER A 294 -20.96 -40.65 26.68
C SER A 294 -20.45 -42.10 26.69
N VAL A 295 -19.15 -42.29 26.96
CA VAL A 295 -18.61 -43.62 27.23
C VAL A 295 -19.04 -44.04 28.63
N ALA A 296 -19.93 -45.02 28.71
CA ALA A 296 -20.29 -45.66 29.97
C ALA A 296 -19.11 -46.48 30.50
N SER A 297 -18.68 -46.21 31.73
CA SER A 297 -17.61 -46.96 32.39
C SER A 297 -18.13 -48.29 32.92
N ALA A 298 -17.72 -49.40 32.31
CA ALA A 298 -17.86 -50.73 32.93
C ALA A 298 -16.89 -50.85 34.13
N ALA A 299 -17.40 -51.33 35.27
CA ALA A 299 -16.63 -51.44 36.50
C ALA A 299 -15.84 -52.75 36.59
N THR A 300 -14.58 -52.66 37.03
CA THR A 300 -13.82 -53.82 37.54
C THR A 300 -13.25 -53.50 38.92
N LYS A 301 -13.61 -54.31 39.92
CA LYS A 301 -13.12 -54.17 41.31
C LYS A 301 -11.72 -54.78 41.47
N ARG A 302 -10.82 -54.11 42.19
CA ARG A 302 -10.06 -54.61 43.38
C ARG A 302 -8.96 -53.61 43.80
N GLY A 303 -8.68 -53.52 45.11
CA GLY A 303 -7.48 -52.86 45.64
C GLY A 303 -7.68 -51.52 46.39
N ARG A 304 -7.81 -51.61 47.72
CA ARG A 304 -7.46 -50.56 48.72
C ARG A 304 -6.29 -51.14 49.56
N PRO A 305 -5.56 -50.42 50.45
CA PRO A 305 -5.86 -49.14 51.12
C PRO A 305 -5.11 -47.96 50.42
N ALA A 306 -4.89 -46.75 50.96
CA ALA A 306 -5.11 -46.23 52.32
C ALA A 306 -5.72 -44.81 52.37
N ALA A 307 -5.22 -43.95 53.27
CA ALA A 307 -5.88 -42.75 53.79
C ALA A 307 -4.90 -41.70 54.34
N LYS A 308 -5.25 -40.40 54.23
CA LYS A 308 -5.42 -39.46 55.37
C LYS A 308 -5.96 -38.07 54.95
N ALA A 309 -6.47 -37.36 55.96
CA ALA A 309 -7.16 -36.05 56.04
C ALA A 309 -6.88 -34.98 54.94
N LYS A 310 -7.86 -34.22 54.43
CA LYS A 310 -8.79 -33.23 55.05
C LYS A 310 -8.11 -32.00 55.70
N ALA A 311 -8.27 -30.83 55.09
CA ALA A 311 -8.71 -29.59 55.77
C ALA A 311 -9.29 -28.58 54.75
N LYS A 312 -10.39 -27.92 55.11
CA LYS A 312 -10.96 -26.73 54.42
C LYS A 312 -10.91 -25.56 55.40
N ALA A 313 -10.72 -24.33 54.90
CA ALA A 313 -11.27 -23.14 55.56
C ALA A 313 -11.67 -22.09 54.52
N LYS A 314 -12.92 -21.63 54.59
CA LYS A 314 -13.40 -20.38 54.00
C LYS A 314 -13.73 -19.44 55.16
N ALA A 315 -13.43 -18.15 55.03
CA ALA A 315 -14.16 -17.11 55.76
C ALA A 315 -14.22 -15.81 54.93
N LYS A 316 -15.40 -15.18 54.92
CA LYS A 316 -15.61 -13.79 54.49
C LYS A 316 -15.67 -12.92 55.75
N ALA A 317 -15.29 -11.63 55.68
CA ALA A 317 -16.26 -10.53 55.86
C ALA A 317 -15.64 -9.11 55.87
N LYS A 318 -16.37 -8.23 55.20
CA LYS A 318 -16.46 -6.75 55.23
C LYS A 318 -15.95 -6.00 56.49
N GLY A 319 -15.45 -4.77 56.28
CA GLY A 319 -16.04 -3.61 56.95
C GLY A 319 -15.13 -2.43 57.40
N LEU A 320 -15.37 -1.26 56.80
CA LEU A 320 -15.35 0.11 57.40
C LEU A 320 -14.04 0.89 57.72
N SER A 321 -13.99 2.08 57.08
CA SER A 321 -13.71 3.41 57.68
C SER A 321 -12.28 3.94 57.96
N SER A 322 -11.88 4.87 57.08
CA SER A 322 -11.18 6.16 57.31
C SER A 322 -10.30 6.43 58.56
N ARG A 323 -9.03 6.81 58.33
CA ARG A 323 -8.53 8.20 58.51
C ARG A 323 -7.03 8.40 58.18
N ARG A 324 -6.72 9.60 57.67
CA ARG A 324 -5.43 10.35 57.67
C ARG A 324 -4.22 9.84 56.86
N LYS A 325 -3.69 10.76 56.03
CA LYS A 325 -2.39 10.70 55.31
C LYS A 325 -1.22 11.09 56.23
N PRO A 326 0.01 10.65 55.89
CA PRO A 326 1.21 11.50 55.97
C PRO A 326 1.66 11.97 54.57
N ARG A 327 2.39 13.09 54.52
CA ARG A 327 2.98 13.64 53.28
C ARG A 327 4.27 12.89 52.93
N LEU A 328 4.50 12.62 51.64
CA LEU A 328 5.82 12.30 51.09
C LEU A 328 6.26 13.40 50.10
N ARG A 329 7.54 13.80 50.18
CA ARG A 329 8.16 14.85 49.37
C ARG A 329 8.62 14.32 48.00
N PRO A 330 8.73 15.17 46.96
CA PRO A 330 9.21 14.75 45.65
C PRO A 330 10.74 14.52 45.63
N PRO A 331 11.25 13.65 44.73
CA PRO A 331 12.69 13.41 44.59
C PRO A 331 13.42 14.61 43.97
N ARG A 332 14.65 14.85 44.43
CA ARG A 332 15.51 15.95 43.97
C ARG A 332 16.12 15.67 42.59
N ARG A 333 16.22 16.71 41.76
CA ARG A 333 17.03 16.71 40.53
C ARG A 333 18.52 16.59 40.89
N HIS A 334 19.23 15.63 40.30
CA HIS A 334 20.69 15.64 40.26
C HIS A 334 21.19 16.17 38.91
N SER A 335 21.77 17.36 38.92
CA SER A 335 22.44 17.95 37.76
C SER A 335 23.89 17.46 37.67
N ARG A 336 24.15 16.44 36.83
CA ARG A 336 25.51 16.17 36.33
C ARG A 336 25.72 16.94 35.04
N ARG A 337 26.57 17.97 35.08
CA ARG A 337 27.09 18.63 33.87
C ARG A 337 27.93 17.60 33.11
N GLN A 338 27.52 17.26 31.89
CA GLN A 338 28.41 16.58 30.93
C GLN A 338 29.11 17.65 30.08
N ALA A 339 30.40 17.46 29.84
CA ALA A 339 31.20 18.32 28.97
C ALA A 339 30.85 18.09 27.49
N PRO A 340 30.98 19.09 26.60
CA PRO A 340 30.67 18.93 25.19
C PRO A 340 31.64 17.96 24.48
N PRO A 341 31.18 17.18 23.49
CA PRO A 341 32.05 16.27 22.75
C PRO A 341 33.07 17.04 21.90
N LYS A 342 34.32 16.55 21.87
CA LYS A 342 35.38 17.11 21.02
C LYS A 342 35.01 16.93 19.54
N ARG A 343 35.08 18.02 18.76
CA ARG A 343 34.94 17.97 17.29
C ARG A 343 36.00 17.05 16.70
N GLN A 344 35.59 16.01 15.98
CA GLN A 344 36.48 15.28 15.09
C GLN A 344 36.83 16.18 13.89
N ARG A 345 38.11 16.22 13.49
CA ARG A 345 38.54 16.88 12.26
C ARG A 345 38.08 16.07 11.05
N PRO A 346 37.63 16.70 9.94
CA PRO A 346 37.38 15.97 8.70
C PRO A 346 38.69 15.40 8.15
N LEU A 347 38.65 14.15 7.69
CA LEU A 347 39.73 13.54 6.94
C LEU A 347 39.86 14.21 5.58
N SER A 348 41.06 14.64 5.21
CA SER A 348 41.35 15.16 3.87
C SER A 348 41.33 14.03 2.84
N PRO A 349 40.73 14.24 1.64
CA PRO A 349 40.68 13.21 0.62
C PRO A 349 42.07 12.94 0.03
N ARG A 350 42.48 11.67 -0.02
CA ARG A 350 43.65 11.25 -0.80
C ARG A 350 43.35 11.38 -2.30
N PRO A 351 44.30 11.85 -3.13
CA PRO A 351 44.08 11.96 -4.57
C PRO A 351 44.00 10.57 -5.22
N GLN A 352 42.90 10.28 -5.92
CA GLN A 352 42.81 9.11 -6.79
C GLN A 352 43.75 9.31 -8.00
N LYS A 353 44.67 8.36 -8.22
CA LYS A 353 45.45 8.31 -9.46
C LYS A 353 44.51 8.00 -10.63
N LYS A 354 44.59 8.80 -11.69
CA LYS A 354 43.87 8.57 -12.96
C LYS A 354 44.20 7.17 -13.50
N LEU A 355 43.21 6.29 -13.59
CA LEU A 355 43.32 5.07 -14.40
C LEU A 355 43.04 5.47 -15.86
N LEU A 356 44.07 5.37 -16.71
CA LEU A 356 43.96 5.65 -18.15
C LEU A 356 43.17 4.52 -18.83
N SER A 357 42.06 4.85 -19.47
CA SER A 357 41.29 3.90 -20.28
C SER A 357 42.05 3.59 -21.58
N ARG A 358 42.54 2.35 -21.72
CA ARG A 358 43.02 1.83 -23.00
C ARG A 358 41.82 1.60 -23.92
N LYS A 359 41.70 2.42 -24.97
CA LYS A 359 40.76 2.18 -26.08
C LYS A 359 41.18 0.94 -26.86
N HIS A 360 40.28 -0.03 -27.03
CA HIS A 360 40.37 -1.02 -28.12
C HIS A 360 39.52 -0.55 -29.31
N PRO A 361 39.98 -0.72 -30.57
CA PRO A 361 39.25 -0.25 -31.74
C PRO A 361 38.08 -1.17 -32.11
N HIS A 362 36.97 -0.56 -32.56
CA HIS A 362 35.82 -1.28 -33.10
C HIS A 362 36.17 -2.02 -34.41
N ARG A 363 35.72 -3.27 -34.54
CA ARG A 363 35.46 -3.89 -35.85
C ARG A 363 34.04 -3.55 -36.32
N PRO A 364 33.80 -3.22 -37.59
CA PRO A 364 32.45 -3.02 -38.11
C PRO A 364 31.69 -4.36 -38.21
N ARG A 365 30.41 -4.36 -37.83
CA ARG A 365 29.51 -5.49 -38.07
C ARG A 365 28.95 -5.44 -39.49
N GLY A 366 28.77 -6.62 -40.10
CA GLY A 366 28.22 -6.76 -41.45
C GLY A 366 26.79 -6.24 -41.58
N ARG A 367 26.49 -5.71 -42.77
CA ARG A 367 25.18 -5.25 -43.21
C ARG A 367 24.29 -6.46 -43.46
N TRP A 368 23.15 -6.54 -42.78
CA TRP A 368 22.06 -7.47 -43.15
C TRP A 368 21.12 -6.73 -44.11
N GLU A 369 20.85 -7.34 -45.27
CA GLU A 369 19.86 -6.84 -46.23
C GLU A 369 18.51 -7.51 -45.97
N ASP A 370 17.43 -6.74 -46.06
CA ASP A 370 16.04 -7.17 -45.87
C ASP A 370 15.33 -7.19 -47.23
N PRO A 371 14.88 -8.36 -47.75
CA PRO A 371 14.35 -8.46 -49.10
C PRO A 371 12.85 -8.15 -49.15
N LYS A 372 12.48 -7.02 -49.79
CA LYS A 372 11.09 -6.68 -50.13
C LYS A 372 10.94 -6.15 -51.55
N ASP A 373 10.67 -7.05 -52.49
CA ASP A 373 9.69 -6.88 -53.58
C ASP A 373 9.45 -8.25 -54.26
N PRO A 374 8.19 -8.64 -54.53
CA PRO A 374 7.91 -9.33 -55.79
C PRO A 374 6.64 -8.83 -56.49
N ALA A 375 6.74 -7.70 -57.19
CA ALA A 375 5.82 -7.37 -58.26
C ALA A 375 6.03 -8.26 -59.51
N ARG A 376 4.91 -8.69 -60.13
CA ARG A 376 4.75 -9.41 -61.41
C ARG A 376 4.98 -10.94 -61.42
N ARG A 377 3.87 -11.67 -61.62
CA ARG A 377 3.68 -12.56 -62.79
C ARG A 377 2.19 -12.64 -63.18
N PRO A 378 1.83 -12.97 -64.43
CA PRO A 378 0.46 -12.84 -64.93
C PRO A 378 -0.27 -14.19 -65.16
N LYS A 379 -1.61 -14.11 -65.21
CA LYS A 379 -2.57 -14.77 -66.12
C LYS A 379 -2.53 -16.30 -66.39
N HIS A 380 -3.73 -16.86 -66.19
CA HIS A 380 -4.44 -17.92 -66.93
C HIS A 380 -4.21 -19.42 -66.60
N CYS A 381 -5.36 -20.12 -66.71
CA CYS A 381 -5.66 -21.53 -66.49
C CYS A 381 -5.58 -22.00 -65.03
#